data_AF-A0A953W4M2-F1
#
_entry.id   AF-A0A953W4M2-F1
#
_cell.length_a   1.000
_cell.length_b   1.000
_cell.length_c   1.000
_cell.angle_alpha   90.00
_cell.angle_beta   90.00
_cell.angle_gamma   90.00
#
_symmetry.space_group_name_H-M   'P 1'
#
loop_
_entity.id
_entity.type
_entity.pdbx_description
1 polymer ?
#
loop_
_entity_poly.entity_id
_entity_poly.type
_entity_poly.pdbx_seq_one_letter_code
_entity_poly.pdbx_strand_id
1 'polypeptide(L)'
;MTQDQGLLAALFAAILGMLVWGRFRHDLVAAGGLLTAVVLGLVPQQEAFSGFANPAVVIVALVLVASRAFENSGVLAWVMRSVARESRPVAAHVAVTGTVAAALSAVINNVAALALLMPVDVQAARKAGRPPGVTLMPLAFATILGGMVT
;
A
#
# COMPACT_ATOMS: atom_id res chain seq x y z
N MET A 1 23.73 16.32 -25.65
CA MET A 1 22.86 16.54 -24.49
C MET A 1 22.87 18.04 -24.23
N THR A 2 21.72 18.70 -24.19
CA THR A 2 21.68 20.09 -23.73
C THR A 2 22.08 20.13 -22.25
N GLN A 3 22.70 21.21 -21.76
CA GLN A 3 23.16 21.30 -20.37
C GLN A 3 22.02 21.01 -19.38
N ASP A 4 20.81 21.46 -19.70
CA ASP A 4 19.58 21.22 -18.93
C ASP A 4 19.21 19.74 -18.84
N GLN A 5 19.37 18.98 -19.93
CA GLN A 5 19.12 17.53 -19.93
C GLN A 5 20.08 16.78 -19.00
N GLY A 6 21.35 17.20 -18.95
CA GLY A 6 22.35 16.62 -18.05
C GLY A 6 22.01 16.89 -16.58
N LEU A 7 21.61 18.12 -16.25
CA LEU A 7 21.22 18.52 -14.90
C LEU A 7 19.95 17.79 -14.44
N LEU A 8 18.94 17.69 -15.30
CA LEU A 8 17.72 16.93 -15.02
C LEU A 8 18.01 15.44 -14.78
N ALA A 9 18.84 14.83 -15.63
CA ALA A 9 19.20 13.42 -15.48
C ALA A 9 19.99 13.17 -14.18
N ALA A 10 20.93 14.05 -13.85
CA ALA A 10 21.70 13.97 -12.61
C ALA A 10 20.81 14.13 -11.37
N LEU A 11 19.89 15.09 -11.39
CA LEU A 11 18.93 15.31 -10.31
C LEU A 11 18.03 14.09 -10.12
N PHE A 12 17.50 13.54 -11.20
CA PHE A 12 16.67 12.34 -11.16
C PHE A 12 17.43 11.13 -10.61
N ALA A 13 18.67 10.90 -11.07
CA ALA A 13 19.53 9.84 -10.57
C ALA A 13 19.86 10.01 -9.08
N ALA A 14 20.11 11.24 -8.62
CA ALA A 14 20.35 11.53 -7.21
C ALA A 14 19.11 11.23 -6.34
N ILE A 15 17.92 11.66 -6.77
CA ILE A 15 16.66 11.37 -6.09
C ILE A 15 16.45 9.86 -5.98
N LEU A 16 16.60 9.11 -7.09
CA LEU A 16 16.47 7.66 -7.09
C LEU A 16 17.49 6.98 -6.18
N GLY A 17 18.75 7.39 -6.23
CA GLY A 17 19.80 6.85 -5.36
C GLY A 17 19.49 7.07 -3.88
N MET A 18 18.96 8.25 -3.53
CA MET A 18 18.59 8.60 -2.16
C MET A 18 17.35 7.84 -1.68
N LEU A 19 16.37 7.60 -2.56
CA LEU A 19 15.21 6.73 -2.33
C LEU A 19 15.63 5.28 -2.07
N VAL A 20 16.55 4.73 -2.88
CA VAL A 20 17.06 3.37 -2.71
C VAL A 20 17.88 3.23 -1.43
N TRP A 21 18.63 4.26 -1.05
CA TRP A 21 19.43 4.24 0.19
C TRP A 21 18.55 4.14 1.45
N GLY A 22 17.33 4.70 1.41
CA GLY A 22 16.33 4.53 2.48
C GLY A 22 16.71 5.16 3.84
N ARG A 23 17.77 5.97 3.92
CA ARG A 23 18.17 6.64 5.18
C ARG A 23 17.27 7.81 5.55
N PHE A 24 16.76 8.52 4.55
CA PHE A 24 15.94 9.70 4.72
C PHE A 24 14.49 9.36 4.44
N ARG A 25 13.56 10.05 5.09
CA ARG A 25 12.13 9.93 4.78
C ARG A 25 11.90 10.27 3.32
N HIS A 26 11.19 9.40 2.61
CA HIS A 26 10.89 9.55 1.18
C HIS A 26 10.26 10.91 0.85
N ASP A 27 9.37 11.41 1.72
CA ASP A 27 8.75 12.74 1.58
C ASP A 27 9.78 13.88 1.53
N LEU A 28 10.83 13.80 2.35
CA LEU A 28 11.89 14.80 2.41
C LEU A 28 12.79 14.74 1.18
N VAL A 29 13.07 13.54 0.68
CA VAL A 29 13.84 13.33 -0.56
C VAL A 29 13.08 13.93 -1.74
N ALA A 30 11.77 13.67 -1.85
CA ALA A 30 10.93 14.21 -2.91
C ALA A 30 10.82 15.74 -2.83
N ALA A 31 10.54 16.30 -1.64
CA ALA A 31 10.44 17.75 -1.45
C ALA A 31 11.77 18.47 -1.72
N GLY A 32 12.90 17.90 -1.26
CA GLY A 32 14.23 18.43 -1.54
C GLY A 32 14.58 18.38 -3.03
N GLY A 33 14.21 17.31 -3.72
CA GLY A 33 14.35 17.18 -5.18
C GLY A 33 13.57 18.25 -5.94
N LEU A 34 12.30 18.48 -5.58
CA LEU A 34 11.46 19.53 -6.17
C LEU A 34 12.05 20.94 -5.93
N LEU A 35 12.46 21.24 -4.69
CA LEU A 35 13.10 22.51 -4.35
C LEU A 35 14.36 22.74 -5.18
N THR A 36 15.20 21.72 -5.32
CA THR A 36 16.43 21.79 -6.12
C THR A 36 16.11 22.03 -7.59
N ALA A 37 15.10 21.35 -8.15
CA ALA A 37 14.66 21.55 -9.54
C ALA A 37 14.21 23.00 -9.81
N VAL A 38 13.45 23.59 -8.90
CA VAL A 38 12.95 24.96 -9.02
C VAL A 38 14.08 25.99 -8.85
N VAL A 39 14.97 25.79 -7.88
CA VAL A 39 16.12 26.69 -7.63
C VAL A 39 17.11 26.68 -8.79
N LEU A 40 17.34 25.52 -9.41
CA LEU A 40 18.19 25.40 -10.60
C LEU A 40 17.51 25.93 -11.88
N GLY A 41 16.25 26.39 -11.81
CA GLY A 41 15.50 26.88 -12.96
C GLY A 41 15.10 25.78 -13.96
N LEU A 42 15.19 24.51 -13.56
CA LEU A 42 14.83 23.37 -14.41
C LEU A 42 13.31 23.19 -14.52
N VAL A 43 12.57 23.67 -13.51
CA VAL A 43 11.11 23.65 -13.48
C VAL A 43 10.59 25.05 -13.14
N PRO A 44 9.66 25.62 -13.93
CA PRO A 44 9.04 26.90 -13.62
C PRO A 44 8.34 26.87 -12.25
N GLN A 45 8.49 27.94 -11.46
CA GLN A 45 7.90 28.05 -10.12
C GLN A 45 6.38 27.84 -10.11
N GLN A 46 5.71 28.29 -11.17
CA GLN A 46 4.25 28.18 -11.34
C GLN A 46 3.80 26.73 -11.57
N GLU A 47 4.69 25.88 -12.11
CA GLU A 47 4.41 24.49 -12.42
C GLU A 47 4.91 23.52 -11.33
N ALA A 48 5.64 24.01 -10.32
CA ALA A 48 6.24 23.19 -9.27
C ALA A 48 5.24 22.28 -8.55
N PHE A 49 4.00 22.74 -8.39
CA PHE A 49 2.92 21.99 -7.72
C PHE A 49 1.90 21.37 -8.68
N SER A 50 2.11 21.47 -10.00
CA SER A 50 1.19 20.90 -11.00
C SER A 50 0.99 19.39 -10.83
N GLY A 51 2.00 18.67 -10.33
CA GLY A 51 1.93 17.25 -10.03
C GLY A 51 0.89 16.87 -8.97
N PHE A 52 0.51 17.77 -8.05
CA PHE A 52 -0.54 17.51 -7.07
C PHE A 52 -1.94 17.47 -7.69
N ALA A 53 -2.14 18.12 -8.85
CA ALA A 53 -3.37 18.04 -9.62
C ALA A 53 -3.48 16.79 -10.49
N ASN A 54 -2.46 15.92 -10.48
CA ASN A 54 -2.46 14.69 -11.26
C ASN A 54 -3.59 13.75 -10.77
N PRO A 55 -4.46 13.25 -11.67
CA PRO A 55 -5.53 12.33 -11.31
C PRO A 55 -5.06 11.12 -10.50
N ALA A 56 -3.85 10.61 -10.76
CA ALA A 56 -3.28 9.48 -10.02
C ALA A 56 -3.05 9.83 -8.53
N VAL A 57 -2.58 11.05 -8.22
CA VAL A 57 -2.39 11.51 -6.83
C VAL A 57 -3.73 11.59 -6.10
N VAL A 58 -4.75 12.11 -6.79
CA VAL A 58 -6.13 12.20 -6.26
C VAL A 58 -6.71 10.81 -6.00
N ILE A 59 -6.54 9.87 -6.94
CA ILE A 59 -7.01 8.48 -6.78
C ILE A 59 -6.37 7.83 -5.55
N VAL A 60 -5.04 7.95 -5.39
CA VAL A 60 -4.36 7.39 -4.21
C VAL A 60 -4.89 7.99 -2.91
N ALA A 61 -5.11 9.30 -2.87
CA ALA A 61 -5.69 9.97 -1.70
C ALA A 61 -7.10 9.44 -1.39
N LEU A 62 -7.95 9.28 -2.42
CA LEU A 62 -9.30 8.71 -2.27
C LEU A 62 -9.27 7.27 -1.78
N VAL A 63 -8.35 6.43 -2.29
CA VAL A 63 -8.18 5.04 -1.83
C VAL A 63 -7.78 4.99 -0.35
N LEU A 64 -6.90 5.89 0.11
CA LEU A 64 -6.52 5.99 1.53
C LEU A 64 -7.71 6.40 2.42
N VAL A 65 -8.52 7.37 1.98
CA VAL A 65 -9.73 7.80 2.69
C VAL A 65 -10.77 6.68 2.72
N ALA A 66 -11.04 6.05 1.58
CA ALA A 66 -11.96 4.92 1.47
C ALA A 66 -11.52 3.78 2.38
N SER A 67 -10.23 3.44 2.38
CA SER A 67 -9.65 2.43 3.28
C SER A 67 -10.02 2.72 4.73
N ARG A 68 -9.77 3.94 5.23
CA ARG A 68 -10.13 4.35 6.60
C ARG A 68 -11.64 4.32 6.86
N ALA A 69 -12.46 4.70 5.90
CA ALA A 69 -13.92 4.60 6.03
C ALA A 69 -14.37 3.14 6.19
N PHE A 70 -13.77 2.20 5.45
CA PHE A 70 -14.04 0.78 5.59
C PHE A 70 -13.64 0.25 6.97
N GLU A 71 -12.49 0.65 7.53
CA GLU A 71 -12.09 0.24 8.88
C GLU A 71 -13.10 0.73 9.94
N ASN A 72 -13.53 1.99 9.82
CA ASN A 72 -14.42 2.64 10.80
C ASN A 72 -15.89 2.19 10.68
N SER A 73 -16.33 1.74 9.50
CA SER A 73 -17.72 1.34 9.25
C SER A 73 -18.17 0.04 9.93
N GLY A 74 -17.23 -0.73 10.51
CA GLY A 74 -17.54 -2.03 11.11
C GLY A 74 -17.82 -3.14 10.09
N VAL A 75 -17.73 -2.86 8.78
CA VAL A 75 -17.73 -3.88 7.71
C VAL A 75 -16.66 -4.92 7.98
N LEU A 76 -15.51 -4.50 8.50
CA LEU A 76 -14.46 -5.41 8.94
C LEU A 76 -14.96 -6.41 9.98
N ALA A 77 -15.65 -5.94 11.02
CA ALA A 77 -16.18 -6.79 12.08
C ALA A 77 -17.27 -7.75 11.56
N TRP A 78 -17.99 -7.37 10.51
CA TRP A 78 -18.94 -8.25 9.83
C TRP A 78 -18.21 -9.35 9.03
N VAL A 79 -17.18 -8.99 8.24
CA VAL A 79 -16.32 -9.94 7.52
C VAL A 79 -15.63 -10.90 8.50
N MET A 80 -15.15 -10.40 9.65
CA MET A 80 -14.56 -11.21 10.72
C MET A 80 -15.47 -12.35 11.19
N ARG A 81 -16.76 -12.07 11.40
CA ARG A 81 -17.73 -13.08 11.86
C ARG A 81 -18.02 -14.14 10.81
N SER A 82 -18.00 -13.77 9.54
CA SER A 82 -18.25 -14.68 8.42
C SER A 82 -17.07 -15.63 8.15
N VAL A 83 -15.84 -15.18 8.46
CA VAL A 83 -14.61 -15.89 8.10
C VAL A 83 -14.03 -16.70 9.26
N ALA A 84 -14.13 -16.24 10.50
CA ALA A 84 -13.56 -16.89 11.69
C ALA A 84 -14.40 -18.09 12.17
N ARG A 85 -14.39 -19.18 11.40
CA ARG A 85 -14.87 -20.49 11.90
C ARG A 85 -13.67 -21.31 12.36
N GLU A 86 -13.48 -21.34 13.68
CA GLU A 86 -12.36 -22.00 14.37
C GLU A 86 -12.25 -23.51 14.07
N SER A 87 -13.35 -24.17 13.73
CA SER A 87 -13.38 -25.61 13.45
C SER A 87 -12.82 -26.01 12.07
N ARG A 88 -12.47 -25.06 11.20
CA ARG A 88 -12.03 -25.36 9.82
C ARG A 88 -10.61 -25.94 9.78
N PRO A 89 -10.32 -26.94 8.92
CA PRO A 89 -8.94 -27.33 8.63
C PRO A 89 -8.16 -26.16 7.99
N VAL A 90 -6.83 -26.16 8.15
CA VAL A 90 -5.96 -25.03 7.76
C VAL A 90 -6.15 -24.62 6.30
N ALA A 91 -6.20 -25.59 5.38
CA ALA A 91 -6.39 -25.33 3.95
C ALA A 91 -7.73 -24.63 3.66
N ALA A 92 -8.82 -25.03 4.32
CA ALA A 92 -10.13 -24.42 4.14
C ALA A 92 -10.19 -23.01 4.76
N HIS A 93 -9.52 -22.79 5.89
CA HIS A 93 -9.39 -21.47 6.49
C HIS A 93 -8.63 -20.52 5.56
N VAL A 94 -7.46 -20.94 5.05
CA VAL A 94 -6.64 -20.19 4.10
C VAL A 94 -7.38 -19.92 2.79
N ALA A 95 -8.13 -20.87 2.26
CA ALA A 95 -8.92 -20.66 1.05
C ALA A 95 -9.94 -19.54 1.25
N VAL A 96 -10.71 -19.59 2.35
CA VAL A 96 -11.75 -18.59 2.61
C VAL A 96 -11.15 -17.22 2.95
N THR A 97 -10.18 -17.16 3.87
CA THR A 97 -9.52 -15.90 4.25
C THR A 97 -8.78 -15.30 3.07
N GLY A 98 -8.09 -16.12 2.27
CA GLY A 98 -7.37 -15.71 1.07
C GLY A 98 -8.29 -15.15 -0.01
N THR A 99 -9.40 -15.81 -0.33
CA THR A 99 -10.37 -15.28 -1.32
C THR A 99 -10.96 -13.96 -0.86
N VAL A 100 -11.34 -13.85 0.41
CA VAL A 100 -11.85 -12.59 0.98
C VAL A 100 -10.79 -11.50 0.95
N ALA A 101 -9.54 -11.83 1.29
CA ALA A 101 -8.41 -10.92 1.26
C ALA A 101 -8.09 -10.42 -0.15
N ALA A 102 -8.12 -11.29 -1.14
CA ALA A 102 -7.92 -10.93 -2.53
C ALA A 102 -9.04 -10.00 -3.04
N ALA A 103 -10.30 -10.33 -2.74
CA ALA A 103 -11.45 -9.51 -3.13
C ALA A 103 -11.43 -8.12 -2.48
N LEU A 104 -11.08 -8.03 -1.19
CA LEU A 104 -10.89 -6.75 -0.50
C LEU A 104 -9.71 -5.97 -1.09
N SER A 105 -8.58 -6.64 -1.33
CA SER A 105 -7.38 -5.99 -1.85
C SER A 105 -7.54 -5.44 -3.27
N ALA A 106 -8.48 -5.97 -4.06
CA ALA A 106 -8.84 -5.42 -5.36
C ALA A 106 -9.51 -4.03 -5.26
N VAL A 107 -9.94 -3.59 -4.06
CA VAL A 107 -10.67 -2.32 -3.87
C VAL A 107 -9.89 -1.28 -3.06
N ILE A 108 -9.17 -1.69 -2.01
CA ILE A 108 -8.58 -0.78 -0.99
C ILE A 108 -7.04 -0.81 -0.90
N ASN A 109 -6.38 -1.54 -1.81
CA ASN A 109 -4.93 -1.85 -1.81
C ASN A 109 -4.49 -2.93 -0.81
N ASN A 110 -3.37 -3.57 -1.13
CA ASN A 110 -2.83 -4.75 -0.45
C ASN A 110 -2.43 -4.50 1.01
N VAL A 111 -1.84 -3.34 1.33
CA VAL A 111 -1.40 -3.03 2.69
C VAL A 111 -2.60 -2.85 3.63
N ALA A 112 -3.62 -2.13 3.19
CA ALA A 112 -4.83 -1.90 3.98
C ALA A 112 -5.59 -3.22 4.18
N ALA A 113 -5.79 -4.00 3.11
CA ALA A 113 -6.47 -5.30 3.21
C ALA A 113 -5.76 -6.27 4.17
N LEU A 114 -4.43 -6.34 4.14
CA LEU A 114 -3.65 -7.18 5.04
C LEU A 114 -3.73 -6.70 6.50
N ALA A 115 -3.55 -5.40 6.74
CA ALA A 115 -3.63 -4.82 8.08
C ALA A 115 -5.00 -5.06 8.74
N LEU A 116 -6.05 -5.08 7.93
CA LEU A 116 -7.42 -5.34 8.36
C LEU A 116 -7.66 -6.81 8.74
N LEU A 117 -7.12 -7.76 7.94
CA LEU A 117 -7.40 -9.19 8.12
C LEU A 117 -6.41 -9.90 9.06
N MET A 118 -5.21 -9.36 9.23
CA MET A 118 -4.17 -9.89 10.12
C MET A 118 -4.65 -10.12 11.58
N PRO A 119 -5.27 -9.15 12.28
CA PRO A 119 -5.69 -9.36 13.67
C PRO A 119 -6.76 -10.47 13.80
N VAL A 120 -7.56 -10.65 12.76
CA VAL A 120 -8.60 -11.69 12.67
C VAL A 120 -7.97 -13.06 12.54
N ASP A 121 -7.03 -13.18 11.60
CA ASP A 121 -6.35 -14.43 11.29
C ASP A 121 -5.47 -14.89 12.45
N VAL A 122 -4.78 -13.96 13.11
CA VAL A 122 -4.01 -14.24 14.33
C VAL A 122 -4.91 -14.77 15.45
N GLN A 123 -6.07 -14.15 15.68
CA GLN A 123 -7.00 -14.60 16.71
C GLN A 123 -7.58 -15.99 16.38
N ALA A 124 -7.98 -16.22 15.13
CA ALA A 124 -8.49 -17.51 14.67
C ALA A 124 -7.43 -18.61 14.79
N ALA A 125 -6.18 -18.34 14.40
CA ALA A 125 -5.07 -19.28 14.53
C ALA A 125 -4.78 -19.63 16.00
N ARG A 126 -4.74 -18.63 16.89
CA ARG A 126 -4.53 -18.84 18.33
C ARG A 126 -5.61 -19.71 18.95
N LYS A 127 -6.89 -19.42 18.68
CA LYS A 127 -8.00 -20.21 19.22
C LYS A 127 -8.05 -21.64 18.66
N ALA A 128 -7.64 -21.84 17.41
CA ALA A 128 -7.50 -23.16 16.81
C ALA A 128 -6.22 -23.91 17.24
N GLY A 129 -5.39 -23.34 18.13
CA GLY A 129 -4.14 -23.95 18.61
C GLY A 129 -3.04 -24.03 17.55
N ARG A 130 -3.04 -23.14 16.55
CA ARG A 130 -2.12 -23.16 15.39
C ARG A 130 -1.14 -21.98 15.43
N PRO A 131 0.10 -22.17 14.92
CA PRO A 131 1.02 -21.06 14.75
C PRO A 131 0.49 -20.06 13.69
N PRO A 132 0.36 -18.76 14.00
CA PRO A 132 -0.22 -17.76 13.09
C PRO A 132 0.48 -17.65 11.74
N GLY A 133 1.79 -17.90 11.68
CA GLY A 133 2.56 -17.82 10.44
C GLY A 133 2.05 -18.73 9.32
N VAL A 134 1.40 -19.85 9.65
CA VAL A 134 0.89 -20.81 8.67
C VAL A 134 -0.30 -20.26 7.88
N THR A 135 -1.11 -19.38 8.47
CA THR A 135 -2.28 -18.76 7.82
C THR A 135 -1.99 -17.33 7.36
N LEU A 136 -1.10 -16.62 8.05
CA LEU A 136 -0.68 -15.26 7.70
C LEU A 136 0.14 -15.19 6.40
N MET A 137 1.02 -16.16 6.14
CA MET A 137 1.83 -16.14 4.91
C MET A 137 0.95 -16.28 3.65
N PRO A 138 0.02 -17.24 3.56
CA PRO A 138 -0.94 -17.29 2.45
C PRO A 138 -1.83 -16.05 2.35
N LEU A 139 -2.25 -15.48 3.49
CA LEU A 139 -3.07 -14.27 3.52
C LEU A 139 -2.34 -13.09 2.87
N ALA A 140 -1.05 -12.89 3.18
CA ALA A 140 -0.23 -11.85 2.58
C ALA A 140 -0.12 -12.02 1.05
N PHE A 141 0.15 -13.24 0.58
CA PHE A 141 0.17 -13.51 -0.87
C PHE A 141 -1.18 -13.26 -1.54
N ALA A 142 -2.28 -13.64 -0.89
CA ALA A 142 -3.61 -13.40 -1.42
C ALA A 142 -3.95 -11.90 -1.54
N THR A 143 -3.53 -11.08 -0.57
CA THR A 143 -3.66 -9.61 -0.68
C THR A 143 -2.81 -9.04 -1.81
N ILE A 144 -1.57 -9.51 -2.00
CA ILE A 144 -0.74 -9.06 -3.12
C ILE A 144 -1.39 -9.44 -4.46
N LEU A 145 -1.86 -10.68 -4.59
CA LEU A 145 -2.51 -11.18 -5.80
C LEU A 145 -3.80 -10.41 -6.14
N GLY A 146 -4.63 -10.11 -5.13
CA GLY A 146 -5.85 -9.33 -5.31
C GLY A 146 -5.58 -7.88 -5.75
N GLY A 147 -4.54 -7.26 -5.21
CA GLY A 147 -4.13 -5.91 -5.59
C GLY A 147 -3.56 -5.77 -7.01
N MET A 148 -3.20 -6.87 -7.68
CA MET A 148 -2.72 -6.85 -9.07
C MET A 148 -3.85 -6.89 -10.11
N VAL A 149 -5.12 -7.02 -9.69
CA VAL A 149 -6.28 -7.08 -10.60
C VAL A 149 -6.65 -5.69 -11.15
N THR A 150 -6.17 -4.62 -10.52
CA THR A 150 -6.40 -3.21 -10.86
C THR A 150 -5.10 -2.52 -11.22
#